data_AF-A0A673C785-F1
#
_entry.id   AF-A0A673C785-F1
#
_cell.length_a   1.000
_cell.length_b   1.000
_cell.length_c   1.000
_cell.angle_alpha   90.00
_cell.angle_beta   90.00
_cell.angle_gamma   90.00
#
_symmetry.space_group_name_H-M   'P 1'
#
loop_
_entity.id
_entity.type
_entity.pdbx_description
1 polymer ?
#
loop_
_entity_poly.entity_id
_entity_poly.type
_entity_poly.pdbx_seq_one_letter_code
_entity_poly.pdbx_strand_id
1 'polypeptide(L)'
;MSCVATTTGSVQCNRFRTVLGLPAHLQACRALMIMSLLIGLAAIIVSVLGLKCTKIGRTSDQAKAQMVLTGGIMVILSGLLTLTAVSLYAAQVIHDFYDPLYGGVRSVLLQTVDTTEYSDL
;
A
#
# COMPACT_ATOMS: atom_id res chain seq x y z
N MET A 1 -9.43 -2.58 -4.66
CA MET A 1 -10.65 -3.41 -4.72
C MET A 1 -11.49 -3.01 -3.52
N SER A 2 -12.77 -2.75 -3.72
CA SER A 2 -13.71 -2.66 -2.60
C SER A 2 -14.75 -3.75 -2.82
N CYS A 3 -14.99 -4.48 -1.75
CA CYS A 3 -16.02 -5.50 -1.72
C CYS A 3 -16.98 -5.11 -0.61
N VAL A 4 -18.26 -5.17 -0.92
CA VAL A 4 -19.33 -4.94 0.05
C VAL A 4 -20.03 -6.28 0.26
N ALA A 5 -20.30 -6.60 1.51
CA ALA A 5 -21.12 -7.75 1.87
C ALA A 5 -22.54 -7.25 2.12
N THR A 6 -23.49 -7.70 1.31
CA THR A 6 -24.91 -7.42 1.52
C THR A 6 -25.47 -8.39 2.56
N THR A 7 -26.46 -7.96 3.34
CA THR A 7 -27.11 -8.78 4.38
C THR A 7 -27.75 -10.07 3.87
N THR A 8 -27.98 -10.17 2.55
CA THR A 8 -28.44 -11.38 1.84
C THR A 8 -27.34 -12.43 1.60
N GLY A 9 -26.10 -12.18 2.06
CA GLY A 9 -24.98 -13.12 1.94
C GLY A 9 -24.22 -13.04 0.62
N SER A 10 -24.62 -12.16 -0.30
CA SER A 10 -23.88 -11.89 -1.53
C SER A 10 -22.74 -10.90 -1.29
N VAL A 11 -21.52 -11.29 -1.67
CA VAL A 11 -20.35 -10.41 -1.73
C VAL A 11 -20.21 -9.85 -3.13
N GLN A 12 -20.48 -8.57 -3.30
CA GLN A 12 -20.31 -7.87 -4.57
C GLN A 12 -18.97 -7.12 -4.55
N CYS A 13 -17.98 -7.63 -5.28
CA CYS A 13 -16.69 -6.97 -5.44
C CYS A 13 -16.67 -6.10 -6.68
N ASN A 14 -16.60 -4.78 -6.49
CA ASN A 14 -16.41 -3.88 -7.62
C ASN A 14 -14.92 -3.55 -7.81
N ARG A 15 -14.38 -3.89 -8.98
CA ARG A 15 -13.05 -3.40 -9.38
C ARG A 15 -13.22 -2.00 -9.94
N PHE A 16 -12.86 -0.97 -9.17
CA PHE A 16 -12.72 0.39 -9.70
C PHE A 16 -11.77 0.36 -10.90
N ARG A 17 -12.31 0.54 -12.11
CA ARG A 17 -11.55 0.60 -13.36
C ARG A 17 -11.06 2.01 -13.70
N THR A 18 -11.51 3.04 -13.00
CA THR A 18 -11.23 4.43 -13.33
C THR A 18 -10.51 5.16 -12.21
N VAL A 19 -9.39 5.78 -12.59
CA VAL A 19 -8.47 6.59 -11.78
C VAL A 19 -9.09 7.93 -11.34
N LEU A 20 -10.35 8.18 -11.68
CA LEU A 20 -11.05 9.46 -11.52
C LEU A 20 -12.00 9.52 -10.30
N GLY A 21 -12.20 8.41 -9.59
CA GLY A 21 -13.16 8.31 -8.47
C GLY A 21 -12.54 7.98 -7.10
N LEU A 22 -11.21 7.95 -7.00
CA LEU A 22 -10.50 7.66 -5.76
C LEU A 22 -9.56 8.84 -5.45
N PRO A 23 -9.62 9.46 -4.25
CA PRO A 23 -8.80 10.63 -3.91
C PRO A 23 -7.32 10.35 -4.19
N ALA A 24 -6.64 11.30 -4.84
CA ALA A 24 -5.25 11.18 -5.32
C ALA A 24 -4.27 10.70 -4.22
N HIS A 25 -4.58 10.98 -2.96
CA HIS A 25 -3.85 10.51 -1.79
C HIS A 25 -3.78 8.98 -1.67
N LEU A 26 -4.86 8.24 -1.96
CA LEU A 26 -4.87 6.77 -1.89
C LEU A 26 -4.04 6.16 -3.03
N GLN A 27 -4.00 6.81 -4.19
CA GLN A 27 -3.18 6.37 -5.31
C GLN A 27 -1.69 6.58 -5.01
N ALA A 28 -1.33 7.71 -4.38
CA ALA A 28 0.01 7.95 -3.90
C ALA A 28 0.45 6.88 -2.88
N CYS A 29 -0.40 6.52 -1.90
CA CYS A 29 -0.09 5.46 -0.95
C CYS A 29 0.17 4.10 -1.61
N ARG A 30 -0.58 3.73 -2.66
CA ARG A 30 -0.32 2.50 -3.42
C ARG A 30 1.02 2.55 -4.16
N ALA A 31 1.31 3.66 -4.81
CA ALA A 31 2.58 3.85 -5.50
C ALA A 31 3.76 3.77 -4.51
N LEU A 32 3.65 4.43 -3.34
CA LEU A 32 4.65 4.38 -2.28
C LEU A 32 4.86 2.96 -1.74
N MET A 33 3.79 2.20 -1.52
CA MET A 33 3.89 0.79 -1.11
C MET A 33 4.62 -0.05 -2.16
N ILE A 34 4.26 0.08 -3.44
CA ILE A 34 4.89 -0.68 -4.52
C ILE A 34 6.38 -0.33 -4.63
N MET A 35 6.72 0.96 -4.63
CA MET A 35 8.11 1.40 -4.67
C MET A 35 8.90 0.92 -3.46
N SER A 36 8.31 0.96 -2.26
CA SER A 36 8.94 0.44 -1.05
C SER A 36 9.23 -1.06 -1.15
N LEU A 37 8.30 -1.86 -1.68
CA LEU A 37 8.50 -3.29 -1.90
C LEU A 37 9.63 -3.58 -2.90
N LEU A 38 9.70 -2.81 -3.99
CA LEU A 38 10.77 -2.96 -4.99
C LEU A 38 12.15 -2.65 -4.39
N ILE A 39 12.25 -1.56 -3.61
CA ILE A 39 13.49 -1.18 -2.91
C ILE A 39 13.85 -2.24 -1.87
N GLY A 40 12.89 -2.72 -1.09
CA GLY A 40 13.09 -3.76 -0.09
C GLY A 40 13.58 -5.08 -0.71
N LEU A 41 12.97 -5.51 -1.82
CA LEU A 41 13.40 -6.72 -2.54
C LEU A 41 14.84 -6.58 -3.05
N ALA A 42 15.17 -5.45 -3.67
CA ALA A 42 16.53 -5.16 -4.13
C ALA A 42 17.53 -5.15 -2.96
N ALA A 43 17.15 -4.56 -1.82
CA ALA A 43 17.99 -4.49 -0.64
C ALA A 43 18.24 -5.86 0.00
N ILE A 44 17.24 -6.76 -0.01
CA ILE A 44 17.40 -8.15 0.42
C ILE A 44 18.39 -8.88 -0.48
N ILE A 45 18.26 -8.74 -1.80
CA ILE A 45 19.19 -9.35 -2.77
C ILE A 45 20.61 -8.86 -2.51
N VAL A 46 20.83 -7.54 -2.42
CA VAL A 46 22.15 -6.96 -2.12
C VAL A 46 22.70 -7.45 -0.78
N SER A 47 21.85 -7.56 0.24
CA SER A 47 22.24 -8.08 1.55
C SER A 47 22.72 -9.53 1.44
N VAL A 48 21.98 -10.40 0.73
CA VAL A 48 22.33 -11.82 0.52
C VAL A 48 23.66 -11.99 -0.23
N LEU A 49 23.96 -11.10 -1.17
CA LEU A 49 25.22 -11.09 -1.91
C LEU A 49 26.42 -10.68 -1.04
N GLY A 50 26.18 -9.93 0.04
CA GLY A 50 27.21 -9.48 0.98
C GLY A 50 27.60 -10.50 2.06
N LEU A 51 26.85 -11.61 2.23
CA LEU A 51 27.21 -12.64 3.21
C LEU A 51 28.49 -13.38 2.79
N LYS A 52 29.28 -13.77 3.80
CA LYS A 52 30.51 -14.57 3.59
C LYS A 52 30.23 -15.92 2.91
N CYS A 53 29.03 -16.48 3.10
CA CYS A 53 28.58 -17.73 2.48
C CYS A 53 28.35 -17.61 0.96
N THR A 54 28.14 -16.39 0.44
CA THR A 54 28.01 -16.13 -1.00
C THR A 54 29.38 -15.83 -1.60
N LYS A 55 29.97 -16.81 -2.27
CA LYS A 55 31.28 -16.69 -2.91
C LYS A 55 31.15 -16.23 -4.37
N ILE A 56 30.81 -14.96 -4.57
CA ILE A 56 30.88 -14.31 -5.87
C ILE A 56 32.31 -13.81 -6.09
N GLY A 57 33.08 -14.55 -6.89
CA GLY A 57 34.40 -14.16 -7.41
C GLY A 57 35.49 -13.85 -6.37
N ARG A 58 36.61 -13.29 -6.86
CA ARG A 58 37.72 -12.72 -6.06
C ARG A 58 37.36 -11.32 -5.55
N THR A 59 36.21 -11.19 -4.89
CA THR A 59 35.77 -9.92 -4.34
C THR A 59 36.39 -9.74 -2.96
N SER A 60 37.02 -8.58 -2.69
CA SER A 60 37.66 -8.31 -1.41
C SER A 60 36.65 -8.35 -0.25
N ASP A 61 37.09 -8.83 0.92
CA ASP A 61 36.22 -8.89 2.11
C ASP A 61 35.68 -7.50 2.50
N GLN A 62 36.44 -6.43 2.20
CA GLN A 62 36.00 -5.04 2.39
C GLN A 62 34.80 -4.67 1.51
N ALA A 63 34.76 -5.10 0.25
CA ALA A 63 33.64 -4.83 -0.64
C ALA A 63 32.37 -5.57 -0.17
N LYS A 64 32.51 -6.81 0.34
CA LYS A 64 31.37 -7.54 0.94
C LYS A 64 30.82 -6.85 2.17
N ALA A 65 31.71 -6.34 3.05
CA ALA A 65 31.29 -5.59 4.23
C ALA A 65 30.54 -4.31 3.87
N GLN A 66 31.00 -3.56 2.86
CA GLN A 66 30.29 -2.39 2.35
C GLN A 66 28.90 -2.76 1.80
N MET A 67 28.78 -3.85 1.02
CA MET A 67 27.49 -4.30 0.48
C MET A 67 26.47 -4.63 1.57
N VAL A 68 26.89 -5.31 2.65
CA VAL A 68 25.99 -5.61 3.79
C VAL A 68 25.56 -4.33 4.50
N LEU A 69 26.49 -3.40 4.73
CA LEU A 69 26.19 -2.11 5.37
C LEU A 69 25.20 -1.29 4.54
N THR A 70 25.45 -1.16 3.23
CA THR A 70 24.56 -0.41 2.33
C THR A 70 23.19 -1.11 2.20
N GLY A 71 23.18 -2.45 2.13
CA GLY A 71 21.95 -3.25 2.11
C GLY A 71 21.09 -3.02 3.36
N GLY A 72 21.71 -3.05 4.55
CA GLY A 72 21.02 -2.77 5.82
C GLY A 72 20.39 -1.38 5.87
N ILE A 73 21.12 -0.34 5.45
CA ILE A 73 20.60 1.04 5.41
C ILE A 73 19.39 1.12 4.46
N MET A 74 19.47 0.50 3.28
CA MET A 74 18.38 0.49 2.31
C MET A 74 17.13 -0.25 2.83
N VAL A 75 17.29 -1.35 3.58
CA VAL A 75 16.18 -2.07 4.22
C VAL A 75 15.51 -1.21 5.28
N ILE A 76 16.28 -0.53 6.14
CA ILE A 76 15.72 0.37 7.16
C ILE A 76 14.92 1.49 6.50
N LEU A 77 15.45 2.09 5.43
CA LEU A 77 14.78 3.17 4.71
C LEU A 77 13.47 2.69 4.09
N SER A 78 13.45 1.51 3.43
CA SER A 78 12.23 0.88 2.92
C SER A 78 11.20 0.60 4.03
N GLY A 79 11.65 0.13 5.19
CA GLY A 79 10.79 -0.08 6.37
C GLY A 79 10.10 1.20 6.82
N LEU A 80 10.86 2.30 6.93
CA LEU A 80 10.33 3.62 7.31
C LEU A 80 9.29 4.13 6.31
N LEU A 81 9.57 4.02 5.00
CA LEU A 81 8.63 4.43 3.95
C LEU A 81 7.31 3.66 4.05
N THR A 82 7.37 2.36 4.30
CA THR A 82 6.18 1.52 4.47
C THR A 82 5.39 1.92 5.70
N LEU A 83 6.07 2.18 6.81
CA LEU A 83 5.44 2.63 8.05
C LEU A 83 4.73 3.98 7.85
N THR A 84 5.37 4.94 7.20
CA THR A 84 4.76 6.24 6.86
C THR A 84 3.52 6.06 5.98
N ALA A 85 3.57 5.20 4.97
CA ALA A 85 2.42 4.96 4.09
C ALA A 85 1.21 4.38 4.86
N VAL A 86 1.45 3.45 5.79
CA VAL A 86 0.41 2.88 6.66
C VAL A 86 -0.12 3.92 7.65
N SER A 87 0.76 4.70 8.28
CA SER A 87 0.36 5.75 9.22
C SER A 87 -0.49 6.84 8.55
N LEU A 88 -0.14 7.25 7.33
CA LEU A 88 -0.93 8.19 6.55
C LEU A 88 -2.32 7.62 6.24
N TYR A 89 -2.39 6.35 5.83
CA TYR A 89 -3.67 5.69 5.59
C TYR A 89 -4.54 5.65 6.85
N ALA A 90 -3.96 5.27 8.00
CA ALA A 90 -4.66 5.25 9.27
C ALA A 90 -5.16 6.64 9.70
N ALA A 91 -4.34 7.68 9.54
CA ALA A 91 -4.72 9.05 9.88
C ALA A 91 -5.90 9.55 9.04
N GLN A 92 -5.94 9.21 7.75
CA GLN A 92 -7.07 9.56 6.87
C GLN A 92 -8.36 8.87 7.32
N VAL A 93 -8.28 7.57 7.65
CA VAL A 93 -9.44 6.82 8.16
C VAL A 93 -9.98 7.46 9.45
N ILE A 94 -9.11 7.84 10.38
CA ILE A 94 -9.53 8.50 11.63
C ILE A 94 -10.17 9.87 11.34
N HIS A 95 -9.60 10.64 10.40
CA HIS A 95 -10.18 11.92 10.00
C HIS A 95 -11.59 11.74 9.42
N ASP A 96 -11.77 10.77 8.52
CA ASP A 96 -13.07 10.41 7.95
C ASP A 96 -14.09 10.03 9.04
N PHE A 97 -13.66 9.40 10.13
CA PHE A 97 -14.54 9.07 11.26
C PHE A 97 -14.96 10.29 12.10
N TYR A 98 -14.11 11.32 12.19
CA TYR A 98 -14.37 12.52 12.99
C TYR A 98 -15.03 13.65 12.20
N ASP A 99 -15.05 13.58 10.87
CA ASP A 99 -15.74 14.55 10.03
C ASP A 99 -17.28 14.42 10.19
N PRO A 100 -17.99 15.46 10.68
CA PRO A 100 -19.45 15.44 10.78
C PRO A 100 -20.14 15.34 9.42
N LEU A 101 -19.42 15.63 8.33
CA LEU A 101 -19.89 15.47 6.96
C LEU A 101 -19.97 14.00 6.53
N TYR A 102 -19.21 13.08 7.14
CA TYR A 102 -19.18 11.66 6.74
C TYR A 102 -20.52 10.94 7.03
N GLY A 103 -21.26 11.38 8.05
CA GLY A 103 -22.65 10.97 8.29
C GLY A 103 -23.61 11.42 7.18
N GLY A 104 -23.35 12.59 6.58
CA GLY A 104 -24.06 13.14 5.43
C GLY A 104 -23.69 12.46 4.11
N VAL A 105 -22.41 12.16 3.88
CA VAL A 105 -21.98 11.45 2.67
C VAL A 105 -22.40 9.99 2.70
N ARG A 106 -22.44 9.31 3.87
CA ARG A 106 -22.99 7.94 3.97
C ARG A 106 -24.49 7.87 3.70
N SER A 107 -25.25 8.91 4.06
CA SER A 107 -26.66 9.01 3.69
C SER A 107 -26.83 9.27 2.19
N VAL A 108 -25.97 10.10 1.57
CA VAL A 108 -25.92 10.26 0.11
C VAL A 108 -25.47 8.98 -0.62
N LEU A 109 -24.50 8.24 -0.09
CA LEU A 109 -23.99 7.00 -0.69
C LEU A 109 -25.02 5.87 -0.58
N LEU A 110 -25.71 5.74 0.55
CA LEU A 110 -26.87 4.84 0.66
C LEU A 110 -27.95 5.24 -0.35
N GLN A 111 -28.22 6.54 -0.54
CA GLN A 111 -29.19 6.99 -1.54
C GLN A 111 -28.73 6.70 -2.99
N THR A 112 -27.43 6.77 -3.30
CA THR A 112 -26.91 6.36 -4.62
C THR A 112 -26.87 4.85 -4.82
N VAL A 113 -26.61 4.05 -3.78
CA VAL A 113 -26.67 2.59 -3.88
C VAL A 113 -28.12 2.14 -4.09
N ASP A 114 -29.08 2.75 -3.39
CA ASP A 114 -30.51 2.52 -3.58
C ASP A 114 -30.97 2.91 -5.00
N THR A 115 -30.46 4.03 -5.55
CA THR A 115 -30.78 4.44 -6.93
C THR A 115 -30.13 3.52 -7.99
N THR A 116 -29.03 2.84 -7.67
CA THR A 116 -28.39 1.91 -8.62
C THR A 116 -29.12 0.56 -8.68
N GLU A 117 -29.81 0.15 -7.60
CA GLU A 117 -30.63 -1.07 -7.60
C GLU A 117 -31.93 -0.93 -8.42
N TYR A 118 -32.41 0.31 -8.69
CA TYR A 118 -33.59 0.57 -9.54
C TYR A 118 -33.27 0.82 -11.04
N SER A 119 -32.01 0.71 -11.49
CA SER A 119 -31.67 0.77 -12.94
C SER A 119 -31.29 -0.57 -13.55
N ASP A 120 -31.26 -1.65 -12.77
CA ASP A 120 -31.10 -3.03 -13.24
C ASP A 120 -32.44 -3.80 -13.13
N LEU A 121 -33.57 -3.15 -13.46
CA LEU A 121 -34.85 -3.79 -13.78
C LEU A 121 -34.93 -4.09 -15.29
#